data_AF-A0A8S9G2Y3-F1
#
_entry.id   AF-A0A8S9G2Y3-F1
#
_cell.length_a   1.000
_cell.length_b   1.000
_cell.length_c   1.000
_cell.angle_alpha   90.00
_cell.angle_beta   90.00
_cell.angle_gamma   90.00
#
_symmetry.space_group_name_H-M   'P 1'
#
loop_
_entity.id
_entity.type
_entity.pdbx_description
1 polymer ?
#
loop_
_entity_poly.entity_id
_entity_poly.type
_entity_poly.pdbx_seq_one_letter_code
_entity_poly.pdbx_strand_id
1 'polypeptide(L)'
;MTLARTFIRRFHQKSLTRRVEVISRDIIKPSSPTPNHLKNFKLSLLEQLGPTIFGPMLFFYSANNRIKQTEQLQNLKKSLSETLTHFYPLAGRLNSNISINCNDSGADFLEAQVNSPLSNLLQEPSSEVLEQLIPTSVDSTEARTKLLLAQATFFKCGGMAIGVCVSHKLADATSVGLFMKSWSAISSRGSIKTVGSPVFDTLKIFPPGNFSETSPAPVVEPEIKMNQTLSKRFVFDSWSIEALQAKASSFEVSQPTRVEAVSAFIWKLAMKATRTVSRTSKPLLSRSVLPCLIHKAPRNNSSSFWIPVIQVFSSFNLLFSTMMSINLLQFKTKHWWQYCYLWSVWVEGPLGFGLLMSCRITQAFQLYFIFVKKRLPPVKSYVFLPLVLLPWIFGAAIVQAKRPLDSQCHMGLEWTLPVAGLNALYVLALLAFTRAIRHVEFRFDELRDLWKGILVSATSVALWVTSFVLNEIHTDTSWLQVTSRFVLLVTV
;
A
#
# COMPACT_ATOMS: atom_id res chain seq x y z
N MET A 1 4.35 8.91 -52.15
CA MET A 1 5.62 9.15 -51.42
C MET A 1 5.60 8.72 -49.94
N THR A 2 4.56 8.01 -49.48
CA THR A 2 4.36 7.68 -48.04
C THR A 2 4.60 6.20 -47.72
N LEU A 3 4.40 5.30 -48.70
CA LEU A 3 4.66 3.86 -48.54
C LEU A 3 6.16 3.51 -48.51
N ALA A 4 6.99 4.20 -49.29
CA ALA A 4 8.44 3.98 -49.30
C ALA A 4 9.12 4.34 -47.97
N ARG A 5 8.64 5.38 -47.26
CA ARG A 5 9.17 5.78 -45.94
C ARG A 5 8.85 4.75 -44.85
N THR A 6 7.67 4.13 -44.89
CA THR A 6 7.26 3.09 -43.94
C THR A 6 7.99 1.78 -44.19
N PHE A 7 8.26 1.46 -45.46
CA PHE A 7 9.02 0.27 -45.85
C PHE A 7 10.51 0.40 -45.52
N ILE A 8 11.12 1.58 -45.75
CA ILE A 8 12.51 1.87 -45.37
C ILE A 8 12.65 1.87 -43.84
N ARG A 9 11.68 2.40 -43.07
CA ARG A 9 11.69 2.28 -41.60
C ARG A 9 11.60 0.83 -41.14
N ARG A 10 10.73 0.01 -41.73
CA ARG A 10 10.60 -1.43 -41.39
C ARG A 10 11.81 -2.26 -41.81
N PHE A 11 12.45 -1.96 -42.93
CA PHE A 11 13.68 -2.66 -43.36
C PHE A 11 14.91 -2.22 -42.57
N HIS A 12 15.05 -0.94 -42.22
CA HIS A 12 16.09 -0.52 -41.26
C HIS A 12 15.84 -1.11 -39.86
N GLN A 13 14.59 -1.23 -39.43
CA GLN A 13 14.24 -1.79 -38.12
C GLN A 13 14.42 -3.32 -38.07
N LYS A 14 14.26 -4.04 -39.19
CA LYS A 14 14.59 -5.48 -39.31
C LYS A 14 16.07 -5.78 -39.55
N SER A 15 16.87 -4.80 -40.01
CA SER A 15 18.32 -4.96 -40.25
C SER A 15 19.18 -4.76 -39.00
N LEU A 16 18.61 -4.34 -37.86
CA LEU A 16 19.33 -3.94 -36.64
C LEU A 16 19.07 -4.87 -35.43
N THR A 17 18.43 -6.02 -35.63
CA THR A 17 17.98 -6.98 -34.60
C THR A 17 19.06 -7.92 -34.02
N ARG A 18 20.32 -7.47 -33.95
CA ARG A 18 21.30 -7.98 -32.97
C ARG A 18 22.26 -6.86 -32.61
N ARG A 19 21.87 -6.00 -31.64
CA ARG A 19 22.80 -5.02 -31.07
C ARG A 19 23.64 -5.62 -29.95
N VAL A 20 23.10 -6.60 -29.22
CA VAL A 20 23.77 -7.26 -28.09
C VAL A 20 24.09 -8.71 -28.47
N GLU A 21 25.37 -9.08 -28.38
CA GLU A 21 25.88 -10.44 -28.59
C GLU A 21 26.30 -11.02 -27.23
N VAL A 22 25.71 -12.16 -26.83
CA VAL A 22 26.09 -12.84 -25.58
C VAL A 22 27.34 -13.66 -25.84
N ILE A 23 28.40 -13.37 -25.09
CA ILE A 23 29.73 -13.99 -25.21
C ILE A 23 29.85 -15.21 -24.30
N SER A 24 29.46 -15.08 -23.04
CA SER A 24 29.53 -16.16 -22.05
C SER A 24 28.33 -16.18 -21.10
N ARG A 25 28.11 -17.35 -20.52
CA ARG A 25 27.13 -17.55 -19.44
C ARG A 25 27.83 -18.28 -18.30
N ASP A 26 27.81 -17.68 -17.13
CA ASP A 26 28.47 -18.18 -15.94
C ASP A 26 27.48 -18.30 -14.78
N ILE A 27 27.77 -19.19 -13.85
CA ILE A 27 27.03 -19.31 -12.58
C ILE A 27 27.97 -18.86 -11.47
N ILE A 28 27.63 -17.75 -10.81
CA ILE A 28 28.45 -17.17 -9.75
C ILE A 28 27.93 -17.66 -8.40
N LYS A 29 28.74 -18.49 -7.74
CA LYS A 29 28.48 -19.00 -6.40
C LYS A 29 29.03 -18.05 -5.33
N PRO A 30 28.52 -18.08 -4.10
CA PRO A 30 29.13 -17.36 -2.99
C PRO A 30 30.58 -17.79 -2.78
N SER A 31 31.44 -16.85 -2.36
CA SER A 31 32.87 -17.11 -2.16
C SER A 31 33.15 -18.00 -0.96
N SER A 32 32.19 -18.11 -0.02
CA SER A 32 32.21 -19.05 1.09
C SER A 32 30.88 -19.82 1.14
N PRO A 33 30.89 -21.13 1.44
CA PRO A 33 29.67 -21.92 1.49
C PRO A 33 28.66 -21.41 2.51
N THR A 34 27.37 -21.45 2.17
CA THR A 34 26.31 -21.08 3.11
C THR A 34 26.29 -22.05 4.30
N PRO A 35 26.40 -21.56 5.55
CA PRO A 35 26.33 -22.39 6.75
C PRO A 35 25.05 -23.23 6.80
N ASN A 36 25.12 -24.46 7.33
CA ASN A 36 23.99 -25.40 7.33
C ASN A 36 22.71 -24.84 7.96
N HIS A 37 22.83 -24.04 9.03
CA HIS A 37 21.68 -23.43 9.70
C HIS A 37 21.01 -22.30 8.89
N LEU A 38 21.66 -21.80 7.83
CA LEU A 38 21.15 -20.76 6.92
C LEU A 38 20.63 -21.33 5.58
N LYS A 39 20.76 -22.64 5.35
CA LYS A 39 20.37 -23.29 4.09
C LYS A 39 18.88 -23.23 3.78
N ASN A 40 18.04 -23.06 4.79
CA ASN A 40 16.60 -22.93 4.62
C ASN A 40 16.13 -21.56 5.10
N PHE A 41 15.95 -20.64 4.16
CA PHE A 41 15.42 -19.31 4.45
C PHE A 41 13.89 -19.34 4.32
N LYS A 42 13.16 -19.21 5.43
CA LYS A 42 11.69 -19.18 5.41
C LYS A 42 11.19 -17.79 5.03
N LEU A 43 10.19 -17.74 4.16
CA LEU A 43 9.55 -16.49 3.76
C LEU A 43 8.56 -16.03 4.82
N SER A 44 8.63 -14.75 5.16
CA SER A 44 7.64 -14.00 5.92
C SER A 44 6.36 -13.76 5.11
N LEU A 45 5.27 -13.39 5.78
CA LEU A 45 4.00 -13.06 5.09
C LEU A 45 4.17 -12.00 3.98
N LEU A 46 5.04 -11.02 4.18
CA LEU A 46 5.28 -9.97 3.18
C LEU A 46 5.89 -10.54 1.90
N GLU A 47 6.91 -11.39 2.06
CA GLU A 47 7.56 -12.08 0.95
C GLU A 47 6.58 -13.06 0.28
N GLN A 48 5.78 -13.80 1.05
CA GLN A 48 4.76 -14.74 0.51
C GLN A 48 3.69 -14.03 -0.34
N LEU A 49 3.32 -12.80 0.02
CA LEU A 49 2.39 -11.97 -0.75
C LEU A 49 3.05 -11.27 -1.94
N GLY A 50 4.37 -11.17 -1.96
CA GLY A 50 5.15 -10.54 -3.03
C GLY A 50 5.04 -11.31 -4.36
N PRO A 51 4.96 -10.62 -5.50
CA PRO A 51 4.87 -11.27 -6.81
C PRO A 51 6.20 -11.94 -7.19
N THR A 52 6.13 -13.02 -7.97
CA THR A 52 7.31 -13.67 -8.56
C THR A 52 7.72 -12.98 -9.86
N ILE A 53 8.10 -11.70 -9.75
CA ILE A 53 8.65 -10.91 -10.86
C ILE A 53 10.08 -10.49 -10.52
N PHE A 54 10.87 -10.17 -11.54
CA PHE A 54 12.16 -9.53 -11.35
C PHE A 54 12.02 -8.02 -11.41
N GLY A 55 12.72 -7.31 -10.53
CA GLY A 55 12.92 -5.87 -10.64
C GLY A 55 14.19 -5.59 -11.45
N PRO A 56 14.10 -5.23 -12.75
CA PRO A 56 15.28 -4.95 -13.55
C PRO A 56 15.86 -3.57 -13.21
N MET A 57 17.18 -3.49 -13.14
CA MET A 57 17.93 -2.25 -13.08
C MET A 57 19.03 -2.26 -14.13
N LEU A 58 19.33 -1.08 -14.66
CA LEU A 58 20.35 -0.91 -15.68
C LEU A 58 21.22 0.30 -15.34
N PHE A 59 22.53 0.05 -15.23
CA PHE A 59 23.55 1.06 -14.95
C PHE A 59 24.45 1.22 -16.15
N PHE A 60 24.82 2.46 -16.48
CA PHE A 60 25.71 2.77 -17.59
C PHE A 60 26.96 3.48 -17.08
N TYR A 61 28.12 3.03 -17.55
CA TYR A 61 29.43 3.53 -17.16
C TYR A 61 30.22 3.95 -18.40
N SER A 62 30.81 5.14 -18.34
CA SER A 62 31.75 5.60 -19.35
C SER A 62 33.01 4.74 -19.37
N ALA A 63 33.71 4.75 -20.50
CA ALA A 63 34.96 4.01 -20.63
C ALA A 63 35.98 4.43 -19.57
N ASN A 64 36.63 3.45 -18.96
CA ASN A 64 37.79 3.66 -18.09
C ASN A 64 39.01 3.06 -18.78
N ASN A 65 39.77 3.90 -19.49
CA ASN A 65 40.92 3.48 -20.29
C ASN A 65 42.10 2.94 -19.46
N ARG A 66 42.03 3.00 -18.12
CA ARG A 66 43.09 2.53 -17.22
C ARG A 66 43.02 1.03 -16.92
N ILE A 67 41.87 0.39 -17.12
CA ILE A 67 41.65 -1.01 -16.73
C ILE A 67 41.18 -1.77 -17.95
N LYS A 68 41.80 -2.93 -18.22
CA LYS A 68 41.39 -3.78 -19.34
C LYS A 68 39.99 -4.35 -19.11
N GLN A 69 39.22 -4.54 -20.18
CA GLN A 69 37.89 -5.14 -20.11
C GLN A 69 37.89 -6.50 -19.39
N THR A 70 38.90 -7.34 -19.64
CA THR A 70 39.05 -8.66 -19.02
C THR A 70 39.23 -8.55 -17.50
N GLU A 71 40.03 -7.59 -17.03
CA GLU A 71 40.26 -7.31 -15.61
C GLU A 71 38.97 -6.79 -14.94
N GLN A 72 38.22 -5.91 -15.63
CA GLN A 72 36.93 -5.42 -15.14
C GLN A 72 35.92 -6.56 -14.98
N LEU A 73 35.81 -7.43 -15.98
CA LEU A 73 34.91 -8.59 -15.93
C LEU A 73 35.28 -9.56 -14.80
N GLN A 74 36.57 -9.88 -14.67
CA GLN A 74 37.06 -10.75 -13.59
C GLN A 74 36.75 -10.15 -12.21
N ASN A 75 36.96 -8.84 -12.04
CA ASN A 75 36.64 -8.15 -10.80
C ASN A 75 35.13 -8.15 -10.52
N LEU A 76 34.27 -7.96 -11.53
CA LEU A 76 32.82 -8.03 -11.37
C LEU A 76 32.37 -9.41 -10.91
N LYS A 77 32.87 -10.48 -11.53
CA LYS A 77 32.55 -11.87 -11.16
C LYS A 77 33.04 -12.21 -9.74
N LYS A 78 34.29 -11.85 -9.43
CA LYS A 78 34.89 -12.08 -8.09
C LYS A 78 34.14 -11.32 -6.99
N SER A 79 33.92 -10.02 -7.19
CA SER A 79 33.20 -9.20 -6.20
C SER A 79 31.74 -9.61 -6.04
N LEU A 80 31.09 -10.11 -7.09
CA LEU A 80 29.74 -10.67 -6.99
C LEU A 80 29.74 -11.93 -6.13
N SER A 81 30.72 -12.83 -6.33
CA SER A 81 30.89 -14.03 -5.50
C SER A 81 31.08 -13.67 -4.01
N GLU A 82 31.92 -12.69 -3.71
CA GLU A 82 32.10 -12.19 -2.33
C GLU A 82 30.84 -11.53 -1.77
N THR A 83 30.10 -10.78 -2.59
CA THR A 83 28.83 -10.16 -2.20
C THR A 83 27.79 -11.23 -1.86
N LEU A 84 27.70 -12.30 -2.66
CA LEU A 84 26.76 -13.40 -2.45
C LEU A 84 27.01 -14.14 -1.14
N THR A 85 28.22 -14.12 -0.57
CA THR A 85 28.45 -14.65 0.78
C THR A 85 27.65 -13.88 1.83
N HIS A 86 27.49 -12.56 1.67
CA HIS A 86 26.67 -11.74 2.56
C HIS A 86 25.19 -11.81 2.19
N PHE A 87 24.86 -11.94 0.91
CA PHE A 87 23.49 -12.04 0.38
C PHE A 87 23.16 -13.47 -0.06
N TYR A 88 23.49 -14.44 0.78
CA TYR A 88 23.44 -15.87 0.46
C TYR A 88 22.08 -16.37 -0.10
N PRO A 89 20.90 -15.85 0.31
CA PRO A 89 19.66 -16.33 -0.28
C PRO A 89 19.56 -16.04 -1.79
N LEU A 90 20.21 -14.99 -2.30
CA LEU A 90 20.22 -14.67 -3.73
C LEU A 90 20.94 -15.72 -4.60
N ALA A 91 21.80 -16.55 -4.00
CA ALA A 91 22.44 -17.68 -4.66
C ALA A 91 21.64 -18.99 -4.55
N GLY A 92 20.47 -18.95 -3.90
CA GLY A 92 19.60 -20.12 -3.71
C GLY A 92 18.59 -20.34 -4.83
N ARG A 93 17.58 -21.16 -4.54
CA ARG A 93 16.41 -21.39 -5.38
C ARG A 93 15.13 -21.21 -4.57
N LEU A 94 14.15 -20.51 -5.13
CA LEU A 94 12.83 -20.41 -4.55
C LEU A 94 12.19 -21.81 -4.47
N ASN A 95 11.75 -22.19 -3.28
CA ASN A 95 11.06 -23.44 -3.01
C ASN A 95 9.58 -23.14 -2.68
N SER A 96 8.75 -23.22 -3.72
CA SER A 96 7.33 -22.82 -3.66
C SER A 96 7.15 -21.39 -3.10
N ASN A 97 5.97 -21.09 -2.55
CA ASN A 97 5.68 -19.79 -1.95
C ASN A 97 6.06 -19.70 -0.46
N ILE A 98 6.98 -20.52 0.05
CA ILE A 98 7.17 -20.70 1.50
C ILE A 98 8.62 -20.51 1.94
N SER A 99 9.59 -20.93 1.14
CA SER A 99 10.99 -20.82 1.51
C SER A 99 11.90 -20.64 0.30
N ILE A 100 13.17 -20.35 0.59
CA ILE A 100 14.27 -20.37 -0.35
C ILE A 100 15.25 -21.43 0.14
N ASN A 101 15.59 -22.35 -0.76
CA ASN A 101 16.67 -23.29 -0.56
C ASN A 101 18.00 -22.61 -0.90
N CYS A 102 18.74 -22.15 0.11
CA CYS A 102 20.05 -21.52 -0.01
C CYS A 102 21.14 -22.59 -0.21
N ASN A 103 21.07 -23.26 -1.36
CA ASN A 103 21.92 -24.40 -1.73
C ASN A 103 23.15 -24.01 -2.57
N ASP A 104 23.49 -22.71 -2.62
CA ASP A 104 24.62 -22.17 -3.39
C ASP A 104 24.61 -22.57 -4.88
N SER A 105 23.42 -22.76 -5.46
CA SER A 105 23.27 -22.99 -6.90
C SER A 105 23.68 -21.78 -7.74
N GLY A 106 23.92 -20.63 -7.11
CA GLY A 106 24.52 -19.45 -7.69
C GLY A 106 23.56 -18.56 -8.48
N ALA A 107 24.05 -17.37 -8.81
CA ALA A 107 23.39 -16.38 -9.65
C ALA A 107 23.85 -16.52 -11.11
N ASP A 108 22.93 -16.28 -12.05
CA ASP A 108 23.28 -16.24 -13.47
C ASP A 108 24.06 -14.96 -13.76
N PHE A 109 25.17 -15.07 -14.47
CA PHE A 109 25.96 -13.94 -14.94
C PHE A 109 26.22 -14.07 -16.44
N LEU A 110 25.79 -13.07 -17.21
CA LEU A 110 25.99 -13.01 -18.66
C LEU A 110 27.08 -12.00 -18.99
N GLU A 111 28.02 -12.40 -19.84
CA GLU A 111 28.89 -11.48 -20.54
C GLU A 111 28.29 -11.20 -21.92
N ALA A 112 28.22 -9.94 -22.31
CA ALA A 112 27.74 -9.54 -23.62
C ALA A 112 28.57 -8.39 -24.21
N GLN A 113 28.46 -8.21 -25.52
CA GLN A 113 29.11 -7.14 -26.26
C GLN A 113 28.13 -6.42 -27.18
N VAL A 114 28.37 -5.13 -27.37
CA VAL A 114 27.65 -4.28 -28.32
C VAL A 114 28.64 -3.62 -29.27
N ASN A 115 28.48 -3.88 -30.57
CA ASN A 115 29.31 -3.33 -31.64
C ASN A 115 28.94 -1.88 -32.01
N SER A 116 28.66 -1.05 -31.00
CA SER A 116 28.39 0.38 -31.14
C SER A 116 28.89 1.15 -29.91
N PRO A 117 29.18 2.46 -30.02
CA PRO A 117 29.54 3.27 -28.86
C PRO A 117 28.30 3.49 -27.96
N LEU A 118 28.53 3.56 -26.65
CA LEU A 118 27.47 3.75 -25.65
C LEU A 118 26.65 5.03 -25.88
N SER A 119 27.28 6.10 -26.38
CA SER A 119 26.61 7.38 -26.71
C SER A 119 25.43 7.22 -27.67
N ASN A 120 25.55 6.33 -28.66
CA ASN A 120 24.50 6.12 -29.66
C ASN A 120 23.25 5.50 -29.04
N LEU A 121 23.43 4.65 -28.01
CA LEU A 121 22.33 4.08 -27.25
C LEU A 121 21.68 5.11 -26.32
N LEU A 122 22.47 5.95 -25.66
CA LEU A 122 21.97 6.93 -24.70
C LEU A 122 21.25 8.13 -25.34
N GLN A 123 21.53 8.44 -26.61
CA GLN A 123 20.83 9.49 -27.36
C GLN A 123 19.35 9.15 -27.59
N GLU A 124 19.06 7.91 -27.99
CA GLU A 124 17.68 7.46 -28.24
C GLU A 124 17.47 6.02 -27.72
N PRO A 125 17.30 5.86 -26.38
CA PRO A 125 17.13 4.55 -25.79
C PRO A 125 15.72 4.02 -26.08
N SER A 126 15.59 3.13 -27.06
CA SER A 126 14.35 2.38 -27.32
C SER A 126 14.19 1.24 -26.32
N SER A 127 12.95 0.95 -25.88
CA SER A 127 12.63 -0.15 -24.94
C SER A 127 13.25 -1.48 -25.37
N GLU A 128 13.09 -1.82 -26.65
CA GLU A 128 13.61 -3.06 -27.27
C GLU A 128 15.13 -3.25 -27.08
N VAL A 129 15.89 -2.16 -27.08
CA VAL A 129 17.36 -2.21 -26.92
C VAL A 129 17.74 -2.27 -25.44
N LEU A 130 17.02 -1.55 -24.58
CA LEU A 130 17.24 -1.60 -23.13
C LEU A 130 16.93 -2.99 -22.57
N GLU A 131 15.88 -3.64 -23.08
CA GLU A 131 15.50 -5.01 -22.71
C GLU A 131 16.61 -6.02 -23.04
N GLN A 132 17.35 -5.83 -24.14
CA GLN A 132 18.49 -6.70 -24.49
C GLN A 132 19.71 -6.54 -23.56
N LEU A 133 19.78 -5.44 -22.81
CA LEU A 133 20.84 -5.20 -21.83
C LEU A 133 20.51 -5.77 -20.44
N ILE A 134 19.29 -6.27 -20.27
CA ILE A 134 18.80 -6.87 -19.04
C ILE A 134 18.87 -8.39 -19.19
N PRO A 135 19.47 -9.12 -18.22
CA PRO A 135 19.51 -10.56 -18.30
C PRO A 135 18.08 -11.11 -18.21
N THR A 136 17.67 -11.83 -19.24
CA THR A 136 16.39 -12.56 -19.25
C THR A 136 16.68 -14.03 -19.01
N SER A 137 15.95 -14.62 -18.07
CA SER A 137 15.98 -16.07 -17.90
C SER A 137 15.24 -16.70 -19.07
N VAL A 138 15.84 -17.69 -19.73
CA VAL A 138 15.15 -18.44 -20.81
C VAL A 138 13.93 -19.09 -20.18
N ASP A 139 12.74 -18.90 -20.77
CA ASP A 139 11.43 -19.36 -20.26
C ASP A 139 11.42 -20.87 -19.96
N SER A 140 11.92 -21.21 -18.78
CA SER A 140 11.91 -22.54 -18.20
C SER A 140 11.31 -22.49 -16.80
N THR A 141 10.76 -23.59 -16.35
CA THR A 141 10.22 -23.70 -14.98
C THR A 141 11.33 -23.43 -13.95
N GLU A 142 12.57 -23.81 -14.24
CA GLU A 142 13.75 -23.55 -13.40
C GLU A 142 14.11 -22.05 -13.33
N ALA A 143 13.99 -21.33 -14.44
CA ALA A 143 14.24 -19.89 -14.51
C ALA A 143 13.37 -19.08 -13.52
N ARG A 144 12.16 -19.57 -13.21
CA ARG A 144 11.24 -18.95 -12.24
C ARG A 144 11.67 -19.12 -10.79
N THR A 145 12.57 -20.06 -10.51
CA THR A 145 13.10 -20.31 -9.16
C THR A 145 14.37 -19.52 -8.85
N LYS A 146 14.98 -18.87 -9.86
CA LYS A 146 16.19 -18.06 -9.69
C LYS A 146 15.85 -16.76 -8.94
N LEU A 147 16.84 -16.23 -8.23
CA LEU A 147 16.65 -15.04 -7.39
C LEU A 147 17.50 -13.84 -7.82
N LEU A 148 18.59 -14.08 -8.56
CA LEU A 148 19.48 -13.06 -9.08
C LEU A 148 19.98 -13.42 -10.48
N LEU A 149 19.90 -12.46 -11.39
CA LEU A 149 20.59 -12.48 -12.67
C LEU A 149 21.34 -11.18 -12.86
N ALA A 150 22.54 -11.25 -13.44
CA ALA A 150 23.35 -10.10 -13.79
C ALA A 150 23.87 -10.23 -15.23
N GLN A 151 24.07 -9.10 -15.90
CA GLN A 151 24.68 -9.02 -17.22
C GLN A 151 25.66 -7.86 -17.26
N ALA A 152 26.91 -8.13 -17.66
CA ALA A 152 27.87 -7.10 -18.03
C ALA A 152 27.94 -7.01 -19.56
N THR A 153 27.60 -5.85 -20.10
CA THR A 153 27.62 -5.59 -21.55
C THR A 153 28.68 -4.54 -21.88
N PHE A 154 29.66 -4.90 -22.70
CA PHE A 154 30.73 -4.00 -23.11
C PHE A 154 30.48 -3.39 -24.48
N PHE A 155 30.75 -2.09 -24.62
CA PHE A 155 30.55 -1.33 -25.85
C PHE A 155 31.88 -1.13 -26.57
N LYS A 156 31.83 -0.97 -27.91
CA LYS A 156 33.03 -0.74 -28.75
C LYS A 156 33.91 0.43 -28.27
N CYS A 157 33.32 1.44 -27.64
CA CYS A 157 34.05 2.60 -27.09
C CYS A 157 34.71 2.34 -25.73
N GLY A 158 34.66 1.12 -25.19
CA GLY A 158 35.13 0.76 -23.84
C GLY A 158 34.15 1.08 -22.72
N GLY A 159 32.98 1.66 -23.03
CA GLY A 159 31.90 1.86 -22.05
C GLY A 159 31.24 0.53 -21.67
N MET A 160 30.50 0.53 -20.57
CA MET A 160 29.87 -0.68 -20.03
C MET A 160 28.44 -0.42 -19.56
N ALA A 161 27.55 -1.38 -19.73
CA ALA A 161 26.27 -1.45 -19.06
C ALA A 161 26.23 -2.66 -18.11
N ILE A 162 25.67 -2.47 -16.91
CA ILE A 162 25.42 -3.53 -15.94
C ILE A 162 23.89 -3.65 -15.77
N GLY A 163 23.33 -4.75 -16.27
CA GLY A 163 21.94 -5.13 -16.05
C GLY A 163 21.83 -6.06 -14.85
N VAL A 164 20.88 -5.82 -13.94
CA VAL A 164 20.66 -6.66 -12.75
C VAL A 164 19.17 -6.90 -12.58
N CYS A 165 18.79 -8.17 -12.39
CA CYS A 165 17.44 -8.61 -12.10
C CYS A 165 17.44 -9.32 -10.76
N VAL A 166 16.79 -8.73 -9.76
CA VAL A 166 16.58 -9.36 -8.45
C VAL A 166 15.12 -9.76 -8.31
N SER A 167 14.86 -10.96 -7.81
CA SER A 167 13.50 -11.42 -7.56
C SER A 167 12.83 -10.56 -6.50
N HIS A 168 11.69 -9.97 -6.85
CA HIS A 168 10.85 -9.18 -5.95
C HIS A 168 10.28 -10.04 -4.81
N LYS A 169 10.45 -11.37 -4.89
CA LYS A 169 10.06 -12.30 -3.82
C LYS A 169 10.87 -12.11 -2.55
N LEU A 170 12.12 -11.70 -2.67
CA LEU A 170 13.05 -11.55 -1.57
C LEU A 170 13.41 -10.08 -1.30
N ALA A 171 13.36 -9.22 -2.34
CA ALA A 171 13.89 -7.88 -2.22
C ALA A 171 12.94 -6.82 -2.78
N ASP A 172 12.76 -5.74 -2.02
CA ASP A 172 12.20 -4.48 -2.49
C ASP A 172 13.29 -3.56 -3.06
N ALA A 173 12.91 -2.38 -3.56
CA ALA A 173 13.87 -1.43 -4.14
C ALA A 173 14.98 -1.00 -3.16
N THR A 174 14.70 -0.96 -1.85
CA THR A 174 15.69 -0.58 -0.83
C THR A 174 16.70 -1.69 -0.63
N SER A 175 16.24 -2.93 -0.50
CA SER A 175 17.06 -4.14 -0.39
C SER A 175 17.96 -4.32 -1.61
N VAL A 176 17.40 -4.09 -2.80
CA VAL A 176 18.14 -4.11 -4.06
C VAL A 176 19.19 -2.99 -4.10
N GLY A 177 18.86 -1.78 -3.64
CA GLY A 177 19.81 -0.68 -3.52
C GLY A 177 20.96 -0.99 -2.55
N LEU A 178 20.67 -1.66 -1.44
CA LEU A 178 21.69 -2.14 -0.50
C LEU A 178 22.61 -3.17 -1.15
N PHE A 179 22.06 -4.15 -1.87
CA PHE A 179 22.83 -5.14 -2.63
C PHE A 179 23.79 -4.47 -3.62
N MET A 180 23.30 -3.51 -4.42
CA MET A 180 24.15 -2.80 -5.41
C MET A 180 25.26 -1.99 -4.75
N LYS A 181 24.96 -1.29 -3.64
CA LYS A 181 25.97 -0.55 -2.87
C LYS A 181 27.04 -1.50 -2.34
N SER A 182 26.64 -2.63 -1.75
CA SER A 182 27.57 -3.65 -1.24
C SER A 182 28.44 -4.24 -2.34
N TRP A 183 27.84 -4.62 -3.48
CA TRP A 183 28.59 -5.15 -4.62
C TRP A 183 29.60 -4.14 -5.15
N SER A 184 29.20 -2.87 -5.31
CA SER A 184 30.11 -1.81 -5.76
C SER A 184 31.22 -1.52 -4.75
N ALA A 185 30.95 -1.58 -3.45
CA ALA A 185 31.95 -1.35 -2.39
C ALA A 185 32.97 -2.50 -2.34
N ILE A 186 32.52 -3.74 -2.47
CA ILE A 186 33.40 -4.92 -2.56
C ILE A 186 34.23 -4.84 -3.85
N SER A 187 33.61 -4.52 -5.00
CA SER A 187 34.31 -4.40 -6.28
C SER A 187 35.39 -3.31 -6.29
N SER A 188 35.16 -2.19 -5.59
CA SER A 188 36.09 -1.05 -5.59
C SER A 188 37.10 -1.05 -4.44
N ARG A 189 36.75 -1.62 -3.28
CA ARG A 189 37.55 -1.53 -2.04
C ARG A 189 37.86 -2.89 -1.39
N GLY A 190 37.31 -3.98 -1.93
CA GLY A 190 37.44 -5.33 -1.35
C GLY A 190 36.71 -5.52 -0.02
N SER A 191 35.78 -4.64 0.36
CA SER A 191 35.09 -4.75 1.64
C SER A 191 33.70 -4.08 1.69
N ILE A 192 32.76 -4.74 2.37
CA ILE A 192 31.41 -4.24 2.66
C ILE A 192 31.32 -3.31 3.89
N LYS A 193 32.39 -3.16 4.68
CA LYS A 193 32.37 -2.49 6.01
C LYS A 193 31.75 -1.09 6.03
N THR A 194 31.77 -0.38 4.90
CA THR A 194 31.25 1.00 4.79
C THR A 194 29.75 1.08 4.48
N VAL A 195 29.10 -0.03 4.10
CA VAL A 195 27.69 -0.05 3.67
C VAL A 195 26.77 -0.63 4.74
N GLY A 196 27.29 -1.54 5.59
CA GLY A 196 26.52 -2.30 6.57
C GLY A 196 26.11 -3.69 6.04
N SER A 197 25.84 -4.62 6.95
CA SER A 197 25.45 -6.01 6.61
C SER A 197 23.94 -6.13 6.36
N PRO A 198 23.50 -6.98 5.41
CA PRO A 198 22.08 -7.28 5.26
C PRO A 198 21.55 -8.01 6.51
N VAL A 199 20.28 -7.75 6.84
CA VAL A 199 19.59 -8.38 7.98
C VAL A 199 18.43 -9.22 7.45
N PHE A 200 18.44 -10.50 7.81
CA PHE A 200 17.51 -11.52 7.30
C PHE A 200 16.54 -12.01 8.39
N ASP A 201 16.01 -11.08 9.20
CA ASP A 201 15.18 -11.35 10.39
C ASP A 201 13.68 -11.04 10.18
N THR A 202 13.22 -10.98 8.93
CA THR A 202 11.85 -10.58 8.56
C THR A 202 10.77 -11.43 9.25
N LEU A 203 11.04 -12.70 9.54
CA LEU A 203 10.16 -13.62 10.26
C LEU A 203 9.81 -13.17 11.68
N LYS A 204 10.70 -12.44 12.36
CA LYS A 204 10.45 -11.92 13.71
C LYS A 204 9.41 -10.80 13.71
N ILE A 205 9.31 -10.09 12.58
CA ILE A 205 8.43 -8.93 12.40
C ILE A 205 7.12 -9.36 11.75
N PHE A 206 7.20 -10.23 10.74
CA PHE A 206 6.08 -10.71 9.95
C PHE A 206 6.06 -12.25 9.92
N PRO A 207 5.32 -12.90 10.83
CA PRO A 207 5.18 -14.34 10.82
C PRO A 207 4.63 -14.85 9.48
N PRO A 208 5.05 -16.04 9.00
CA PRO A 208 4.51 -16.64 7.78
C PRO A 208 2.99 -16.83 7.87
N GLY A 209 2.29 -16.63 6.75
CA GLY A 209 0.88 -17.00 6.61
C GLY A 209 0.70 -18.50 6.39
N ASN A 210 -0.55 -18.97 6.54
CA ASN A 210 -0.94 -20.36 6.30
C ASN A 210 -1.07 -20.64 4.79
N PHE A 211 0.04 -20.62 4.06
CA PHE A 211 0.10 -21.06 2.67
C PHE A 211 0.54 -22.54 2.63
N SER A 212 -0.16 -23.36 1.84
CA SER A 212 0.25 -24.75 1.58
C SER A 212 1.46 -24.78 0.64
N GLU A 213 2.29 -25.82 0.68
CA GLU A 213 3.40 -26.03 -0.27
C GLU A 213 2.93 -26.06 -1.73
N THR A 214 1.67 -26.44 -1.94
CA THR A 214 0.96 -26.44 -3.24
C THR A 214 0.32 -25.10 -3.60
N SER A 215 0.34 -24.10 -2.70
CA SER A 215 -0.20 -22.78 -3.02
C SER A 215 0.71 -22.11 -4.05
N PRO A 216 0.21 -21.82 -5.27
CA PRO A 216 1.01 -21.11 -6.25
C PRO A 216 1.40 -19.76 -5.67
N ALA A 217 2.66 -19.36 -5.85
CA ALA A 217 3.03 -17.99 -5.58
C ALA A 217 2.16 -17.06 -6.44
N PRO A 218 1.83 -15.84 -5.98
CA PRO A 218 1.12 -14.88 -6.81
C PRO A 218 1.97 -14.56 -8.04
N VAL A 219 1.71 -15.28 -9.14
CA VAL A 219 2.27 -15.01 -10.45
C VAL A 219 1.43 -13.89 -11.03
N VAL A 220 2.07 -12.76 -11.35
CA VAL A 220 1.47 -11.82 -12.28
C VAL A 220 1.50 -12.53 -13.63
N GLU A 221 0.33 -12.86 -14.19
CA GLU A 221 0.24 -13.41 -15.55
C GLU A 221 1.13 -12.58 -16.49
N PRO A 222 2.18 -13.16 -17.10
CA PRO A 222 3.20 -12.37 -17.79
C PRO A 222 2.72 -11.71 -19.10
N GLU A 223 1.49 -11.94 -19.55
CA GLU A 223 1.15 -11.72 -20.96
C GLU A 223 0.05 -10.69 -21.23
N ILE A 224 -0.64 -10.17 -20.22
CA ILE A 224 -1.71 -9.20 -20.48
C ILE A 224 -1.11 -7.79 -20.68
N LYS A 225 -0.64 -7.55 -21.91
CA LYS A 225 -0.48 -6.24 -22.60
C LYS A 225 0.84 -5.45 -22.48
N MET A 226 2.01 -6.03 -22.20
CA MET A 226 3.25 -5.26 -22.43
C MET A 226 3.44 -4.89 -23.92
N ASN A 227 2.99 -5.74 -24.85
CA ASN A 227 3.08 -5.49 -26.29
C ASN A 227 2.18 -4.34 -26.80
N GLN A 228 1.32 -3.77 -25.94
CA GLN A 228 0.43 -2.65 -26.27
C GLN A 228 0.75 -1.38 -25.47
N THR A 229 1.78 -1.41 -24.62
CA THR A 229 2.17 -0.27 -23.78
C THR A 229 3.47 0.34 -24.27
N LEU A 230 3.49 1.67 -24.35
CA LEU A 230 4.70 2.43 -24.67
C LEU A 230 5.22 3.05 -23.37
N SER A 231 6.48 2.75 -23.04
CA SER A 231 7.18 3.41 -21.95
C SER A 231 7.94 4.64 -22.47
N LYS A 232 7.87 5.75 -21.73
CA LYS A 232 8.58 7.01 -22.03
C LYS A 232 9.18 7.57 -20.74
N ARG A 233 10.39 8.11 -20.85
CA ARG A 233 11.07 8.80 -19.76
C ARG A 233 10.79 10.30 -19.83
N PHE A 234 10.13 10.83 -18.80
CA PHE A 234 9.92 12.27 -18.62
C PHE A 234 10.91 12.78 -17.57
N VAL A 235 11.69 13.79 -17.93
CA VAL A 235 12.69 14.40 -17.05
C VAL A 235 12.18 15.75 -16.60
N PHE A 236 12.12 15.97 -15.30
CA PHE A 236 11.78 17.26 -14.68
C PHE A 236 13.06 17.84 -14.10
N ASP A 237 13.51 18.98 -14.61
CA ASP A 237 14.66 19.71 -14.08
C ASP A 237 14.31 20.47 -12.79
N SER A 238 15.33 21.06 -12.14
CA SER A 238 15.13 21.79 -10.86
C SER A 238 14.08 22.88 -10.99
N TRP A 239 14.16 23.67 -12.06
CA TRP A 239 13.25 24.79 -12.29
C TRP A 239 11.80 24.34 -12.51
N SER A 240 11.59 23.27 -13.28
CA SER A 240 10.28 22.66 -13.48
C SER A 240 9.71 22.12 -12.16
N ILE A 241 10.56 21.50 -11.33
CA ILE A 241 10.14 20.99 -10.01
C ILE A 241 9.75 22.12 -9.08
N GLU A 242 10.55 23.19 -9.00
CA GLU A 242 10.26 24.37 -8.18
C GLU A 242 8.94 25.03 -8.61
N ALA A 243 8.72 25.17 -9.92
CA ALA A 243 7.46 25.68 -10.46
C ALA A 243 6.27 24.78 -10.11
N LEU A 244 6.44 23.46 -10.14
CA LEU A 244 5.40 22.51 -9.74
C LEU A 244 5.12 22.57 -8.23
N GLN A 245 6.17 22.72 -7.39
CA GLN A 245 6.02 22.86 -5.94
C GLN A 245 5.26 24.15 -5.60
N ALA A 246 5.65 25.28 -6.18
CA ALA A 246 4.96 26.56 -5.98
C ALA A 246 3.48 26.50 -6.39
N LYS A 247 3.16 25.75 -7.46
CA LYS A 247 1.79 25.55 -7.92
C LYS A 247 0.98 24.57 -7.07
N ALA A 248 1.65 23.62 -6.43
CA ALA A 248 1.03 22.63 -5.56
C ALA A 248 0.86 23.15 -4.12
N SER A 249 1.59 24.19 -3.73
CA SER A 249 1.45 24.85 -2.43
C SER A 249 0.03 25.37 -2.21
N SER A 250 -0.52 25.07 -1.03
CA SER A 250 -1.85 25.49 -0.60
C SER A 250 -1.86 25.76 0.91
N PHE A 251 -2.99 26.19 1.46
CA PHE A 251 -3.15 26.33 2.90
C PHE A 251 -2.97 24.99 3.65
N GLU A 252 -3.44 23.88 3.07
CA GLU A 252 -3.33 22.54 3.66
C GLU A 252 -1.95 21.91 3.48
N VAL A 253 -1.26 22.26 2.38
CA VAL A 253 0.08 21.76 2.05
C VAL A 253 0.97 22.95 1.70
N SER A 254 1.52 23.59 2.72
CA SER A 254 2.31 24.82 2.55
C SER A 254 3.62 24.57 1.77
N GLN A 255 4.27 23.42 2.01
CA GLN A 255 5.55 23.06 1.39
C GLN A 255 5.50 21.63 0.83
N PRO A 256 4.94 21.43 -0.38
CA PRO A 256 4.93 20.11 -1.02
C PRO A 256 6.35 19.66 -1.35
N THR A 257 6.65 18.40 -1.09
CA THR A 257 7.90 17.76 -1.50
C THR A 257 7.97 17.62 -3.03
N ARG A 258 9.18 17.41 -3.56
CA ARG A 258 9.39 17.16 -5.01
C ARG A 258 8.55 15.98 -5.52
N VAL A 259 8.44 14.92 -4.71
CA VAL A 259 7.67 13.71 -5.06
C VAL A 259 6.18 14.02 -5.10
N GLU A 260 5.65 14.74 -4.12
CA GLU A 260 4.23 15.13 -4.08
C GLU A 260 3.87 16.00 -5.27
N ALA A 261 4.67 17.05 -5.55
CA ALA A 261 4.41 17.97 -6.64
C ALA A 261 4.41 17.28 -8.03
N VAL A 262 5.44 16.47 -8.31
CA VAL A 262 5.54 15.75 -9.60
C VAL A 262 4.47 14.67 -9.72
N SER A 263 4.22 13.90 -8.66
CA SER A 263 3.20 12.83 -8.69
C SER A 263 1.80 13.40 -8.86
N ALA A 264 1.47 14.50 -8.16
CA ALA A 264 0.18 15.19 -8.32
C ALA A 264 -0.01 15.74 -9.73
N PHE A 265 1.06 16.29 -10.33
CA PHE A 265 1.04 16.77 -11.71
C PHE A 265 0.79 15.65 -12.72
N ILE A 266 1.56 14.55 -12.63
CA ILE A 266 1.39 13.38 -13.50
C ILE A 266 -0.01 12.79 -13.32
N TRP A 267 -0.47 12.66 -12.09
CA TRP A 267 -1.82 12.17 -11.76
C TRP A 267 -2.92 13.03 -12.40
N LYS A 268 -2.82 14.36 -12.27
CA LYS A 268 -3.76 15.30 -12.88
C LYS A 268 -3.82 15.12 -14.41
N LEU A 269 -2.67 14.96 -15.06
CA LEU A 269 -2.61 14.74 -16.51
C LEU A 269 -3.16 13.36 -16.92
N ALA A 270 -2.82 12.30 -16.18
CA ALA A 270 -3.33 10.96 -16.41
C ALA A 270 -4.86 10.91 -16.29
N MET A 271 -5.42 11.58 -15.28
CA MET A 271 -6.87 11.72 -15.11
C MET A 271 -7.52 12.48 -16.27
N LYS A 272 -6.88 13.55 -16.76
CA LYS A 272 -7.37 14.31 -17.92
C LYS A 272 -7.36 13.46 -19.20
N ALA A 273 -6.26 12.75 -19.47
CA ALA A 273 -6.14 11.86 -20.63
C ALA A 273 -7.13 10.69 -20.58
N THR A 274 -7.40 10.15 -19.38
CA THR A 274 -8.37 9.06 -19.21
C THR A 274 -9.80 9.53 -19.54
N ARG A 275 -10.18 10.75 -19.13
CA ARG A 275 -11.49 11.34 -19.44
C ARG A 275 -11.70 11.58 -20.94
N THR A 276 -10.63 11.84 -21.70
CA THR A 276 -10.71 12.01 -23.15
C THR A 276 -10.86 10.69 -23.91
N VAL A 277 -10.40 9.56 -23.34
CA VAL A 277 -10.45 8.23 -23.97
C VAL A 277 -11.66 7.42 -23.53
N SER A 278 -12.11 7.56 -22.27
CA SER A 278 -13.28 6.86 -21.74
C SER A 278 -14.44 7.82 -21.46
N ARG A 279 -15.52 7.69 -22.24
CA ARG A 279 -16.82 8.34 -21.96
C ARG A 279 -17.48 7.83 -20.66
N THR A 280 -16.93 6.78 -20.03
CA THR A 280 -17.38 6.20 -18.76
C THR A 280 -16.24 6.23 -17.72
N SER A 281 -16.31 7.20 -16.81
CA SER A 281 -15.25 7.61 -15.89
C SER A 281 -15.17 6.79 -14.59
N LYS A 282 -15.39 5.46 -14.61
CA LYS A 282 -15.71 4.72 -13.36
C LYS A 282 -14.78 3.64 -12.77
N PRO A 283 -13.73 3.07 -13.41
CA PRO A 283 -12.95 2.03 -12.69
C PRO A 283 -11.47 2.34 -12.40
N LEU A 284 -10.93 3.54 -12.65
CA LEU A 284 -9.49 3.81 -12.41
C LEU A 284 -9.18 4.42 -11.03
N LEU A 285 -10.08 5.24 -10.47
CA LEU A 285 -9.90 5.82 -9.12
C LEU A 285 -9.73 4.72 -8.06
N SER A 286 -10.51 3.64 -8.13
CA SER A 286 -10.40 2.51 -7.20
C SER A 286 -9.10 1.71 -7.38
N ARG A 287 -8.62 1.52 -8.61
CA ARG A 287 -7.39 0.75 -8.90
C ARG A 287 -6.09 1.50 -8.59
N SER A 288 -6.10 2.84 -8.66
CA SER A 288 -4.87 3.65 -8.48
C SER A 288 -4.63 4.06 -7.03
N VAL A 289 -5.70 4.16 -6.24
CA VAL A 289 -5.63 4.46 -4.81
C VAL A 289 -5.30 3.17 -4.03
N LEU A 290 -5.57 1.99 -4.60
CA LEU A 290 -5.35 0.69 -3.97
C LEU A 290 -3.88 0.44 -3.56
N PRO A 291 -2.83 0.70 -4.38
CA PRO A 291 -1.44 0.52 -3.94
C PRO A 291 -1.07 1.50 -2.82
N CYS A 292 -1.58 2.73 -2.85
CA CYS A 292 -1.34 3.73 -1.82
C CYS A 292 -2.05 3.39 -0.50
N LEU A 293 -3.25 2.79 -0.58
CA LEU A 293 -3.97 2.24 0.57
C LEU A 293 -3.31 0.96 1.09
N ILE A 294 -2.79 0.08 0.22
CA ILE A 294 -2.07 -1.14 0.63
C ILE A 294 -0.75 -0.79 1.33
N HIS A 295 -0.07 0.29 0.92
CA HIS A 295 1.17 0.73 1.55
C HIS A 295 0.96 1.50 2.87
N LYS A 296 -0.20 2.15 3.04
CA LYS A 296 -0.60 2.80 4.31
C LYS A 296 -1.45 1.93 5.23
N ALA A 297 -2.02 0.83 4.75
CA ALA A 297 -2.79 -0.10 5.58
C ALA A 297 -1.82 -1.13 6.16
N PRO A 298 -1.58 -1.15 7.48
CA PRO A 298 -0.87 -2.26 8.10
C PRO A 298 -1.70 -3.52 7.88
N ARG A 299 -1.22 -4.40 7.00
CA ARG A 299 -1.81 -5.71 6.75
C ARG A 299 -1.45 -6.63 7.91
N ASN A 300 -2.15 -6.47 9.03
CA ASN A 300 -2.06 -7.38 10.16
C ASN A 300 -3.16 -8.44 10.06
N ASN A 301 -2.80 -9.69 10.34
CA ASN A 301 -3.69 -10.84 10.23
C ASN A 301 -4.95 -10.66 11.10
N SER A 302 -6.10 -10.83 10.44
CA SER A 302 -7.36 -11.39 10.97
C SER A 302 -8.07 -10.74 12.18
N SER A 303 -8.06 -9.42 12.35
CA SER A 303 -9.13 -8.76 13.16
C SER A 303 -9.34 -7.25 12.95
N SER A 304 -8.34 -6.51 12.47
CA SER A 304 -8.46 -5.05 12.27
C SER A 304 -9.18 -4.65 10.97
N PHE A 305 -9.27 -5.52 9.95
CA PHE A 305 -10.01 -5.26 8.71
C PHE A 305 -11.52 -5.06 8.94
N TRP A 306 -12.07 -5.75 9.92
CA TRP A 306 -13.49 -5.65 10.24
C TRP A 306 -13.86 -4.31 10.85
N ILE A 307 -12.93 -3.63 11.53
CA ILE A 307 -13.23 -2.34 12.17
C ILE A 307 -13.60 -1.26 11.13
N PRO A 308 -12.84 -1.03 10.04
CA PRO A 308 -13.26 -0.14 8.96
C PRO A 308 -14.59 -0.54 8.31
N VAL A 309 -14.82 -1.83 8.06
CA VAL A 309 -16.06 -2.32 7.42
C VAL A 309 -17.27 -2.06 8.32
N ILE A 310 -17.14 -2.38 9.60
CA ILE A 310 -18.15 -2.13 10.63
C ILE A 310 -18.40 -0.63 10.77
N GLN A 311 -17.35 0.19 10.76
CA GLN A 311 -17.46 1.65 10.84
C GLN A 311 -18.19 2.25 9.64
N VAL A 312 -17.95 1.75 8.42
CA VAL A 312 -18.70 2.17 7.22
C VAL A 312 -20.18 1.83 7.37
N PHE A 313 -20.50 0.62 7.84
CA PHE A 313 -21.88 0.21 8.10
C PHE A 313 -22.55 1.09 9.16
N SER A 314 -21.89 1.36 10.29
CA SER A 314 -22.41 2.25 11.33
C SER A 314 -22.58 3.71 10.85
N SER A 315 -21.68 4.20 10.00
CA SER A 315 -21.79 5.55 9.43
C SER A 315 -22.99 5.66 8.49
N PHE A 316 -23.26 4.61 7.70
CA PHE A 316 -24.44 4.54 6.86
C PHE A 316 -25.73 4.49 7.67
N ASN A 317 -25.76 3.71 8.76
CA ASN A 317 -26.90 3.67 9.68
C ASN A 317 -27.17 5.04 10.34
N LEU A 318 -26.11 5.76 10.73
CA LEU A 318 -26.23 7.11 11.30
C LEU A 318 -26.82 8.09 10.29
N LEU A 319 -26.31 8.07 9.05
CA LEU A 319 -26.80 8.95 7.99
C LEU A 319 -28.26 8.63 7.64
N PHE A 320 -28.61 7.35 7.57
CA PHE A 320 -29.98 6.91 7.33
C PHE A 320 -30.93 7.30 8.49
N SER A 321 -30.51 7.12 9.75
CA SER A 321 -31.27 7.58 10.93
C SER A 321 -31.49 9.10 10.86
N THR A 322 -30.46 9.86 10.51
CA THR A 322 -30.55 11.32 10.35
C THR A 322 -31.52 11.70 9.23
N MET A 323 -31.50 11.02 8.08
CA MET A 323 -32.44 11.26 6.98
C MET A 323 -33.90 10.97 7.36
N MET A 324 -34.12 9.97 8.21
CA MET A 324 -35.46 9.62 8.70
C MET A 324 -35.97 10.64 9.73
N SER A 325 -35.11 11.11 10.64
CA SER A 325 -35.50 12.09 11.66
C SER A 325 -35.89 13.46 11.07
N ILE A 326 -35.34 13.81 9.91
CA ILE A 326 -35.71 15.03 9.15
C ILE A 326 -36.83 14.82 8.13
N ASN A 327 -37.49 13.65 8.12
CA ASN A 327 -38.59 13.30 7.21
C ASN A 327 -38.23 13.36 5.70
N LEU A 328 -36.96 13.21 5.31
CA LEU A 328 -36.57 13.15 3.89
C LEU A 328 -36.95 11.82 3.22
N LEU A 329 -37.12 10.76 4.00
CA LEU A 329 -37.58 9.44 3.54
C LEU A 329 -38.83 9.07 4.34
N GLN A 330 -40.00 9.09 3.72
CA GLN A 330 -41.25 8.61 4.32
C GLN A 330 -41.70 7.30 3.65
N PHE A 331 -41.74 6.21 4.42
CA PHE A 331 -42.24 4.92 3.94
C PHE A 331 -43.75 4.80 4.18
N LYS A 332 -44.53 4.61 3.11
CA LYS A 332 -46.01 4.58 3.13
C LYS A 332 -46.64 3.31 3.72
N THR A 333 -45.90 2.40 4.35
CA THR A 333 -46.42 1.06 4.70
C THR A 333 -47.05 0.97 6.09
N LYS A 334 -48.28 0.42 6.13
CA LYS A 334 -49.20 0.28 7.27
C LYS A 334 -48.73 -0.63 8.44
N HIS A 335 -47.55 -1.23 8.37
CA HIS A 335 -47.01 -2.18 9.37
C HIS A 335 -45.74 -1.69 10.09
N TRP A 336 -45.37 -0.41 9.94
CA TRP A 336 -44.08 0.10 10.44
C TRP A 336 -43.94 0.10 11.98
N TRP A 337 -45.04 -0.03 12.75
CA TRP A 337 -45.03 -0.10 14.21
C TRP A 337 -44.21 -1.26 14.79
N GLN A 338 -44.18 -2.42 14.12
CA GLN A 338 -43.30 -3.55 14.51
C GLN A 338 -41.83 -3.30 14.11
N TYR A 339 -41.58 -2.41 13.16
CA TYR A 339 -40.24 -2.02 12.71
C TYR A 339 -39.66 -0.86 13.51
N CYS A 340 -40.48 0.08 13.96
CA CYS A 340 -40.04 1.26 14.70
C CYS A 340 -39.26 0.90 15.97
N TYR A 341 -39.79 -0.06 16.72
CA TYR A 341 -39.16 -0.52 17.95
C TYR A 341 -37.83 -1.23 17.66
N LEU A 342 -37.82 -2.13 16.67
CA LEU A 342 -36.60 -2.80 16.21
C LEU A 342 -35.57 -1.79 15.67
N TRP A 343 -36.04 -0.76 14.97
CA TRP A 343 -35.23 0.26 14.34
C TRP A 343 -34.60 1.19 15.38
N SER A 344 -35.41 1.82 16.23
CA SER A 344 -34.95 2.76 17.26
C SER A 344 -34.10 2.06 18.32
N VAL A 345 -34.50 0.87 18.77
CA VAL A 345 -33.84 0.19 19.89
C VAL A 345 -32.59 -0.57 19.47
N TRP A 346 -32.58 -1.22 18.30
CA TRP A 346 -31.48 -2.11 17.89
C TRP A 346 -30.64 -1.59 16.73
N VAL A 347 -31.28 -0.99 15.71
CA VAL A 347 -30.57 -0.50 14.51
C VAL A 347 -29.88 0.84 14.79
N GLU A 348 -30.58 1.76 15.44
CA GLU A 348 -30.09 3.10 15.74
C GLU A 348 -29.18 3.13 16.98
N GLY A 349 -29.58 2.48 18.08
CA GLY A 349 -28.79 2.42 19.31
C GLY A 349 -27.52 1.56 19.18
N PRO A 350 -27.57 0.24 19.43
CA PRO A 350 -26.40 -0.64 19.39
C PRO A 350 -25.69 -0.72 18.03
N LEU A 351 -26.42 -0.91 16.93
CA LEU A 351 -25.81 -1.12 15.60
C LEU A 351 -25.41 0.19 14.88
N GLY A 352 -25.93 1.32 15.35
CA GLY A 352 -25.59 2.67 14.90
C GLY A 352 -24.52 3.28 15.81
N PHE A 353 -24.97 4.10 16.76
CA PHE A 353 -24.10 4.89 17.64
C PHE A 353 -23.18 4.04 18.50
N GLY A 354 -23.72 2.98 19.11
CA GLY A 354 -22.95 2.09 19.96
C GLY A 354 -21.79 1.47 19.23
N LEU A 355 -22.02 0.96 18.02
CA LEU A 355 -21.00 0.34 17.19
C LEU A 355 -19.99 1.35 16.66
N LEU A 356 -20.43 2.54 16.23
CA LEU A 356 -19.56 3.63 15.80
C LEU A 356 -18.58 4.05 16.90
N MET A 357 -19.10 4.34 18.10
CA MET A 357 -18.30 4.81 19.23
C MET A 357 -17.43 3.69 19.81
N SER A 358 -17.93 2.46 19.87
CA SER A 358 -17.14 1.30 20.29
C SER A 358 -15.98 1.02 19.33
N CYS A 359 -16.16 1.23 18.02
CA CYS A 359 -15.07 1.16 17.05
C CYS A 359 -14.02 2.24 17.31
N ARG A 360 -14.41 3.48 17.60
CA ARG A 360 -13.47 4.57 17.93
C ARG A 360 -12.68 4.29 19.20
N ILE A 361 -13.34 3.77 20.25
CA ILE A 361 -12.68 3.38 21.49
C ILE A 361 -11.70 2.23 21.24
N THR A 362 -12.11 1.23 20.44
CA THR A 362 -11.24 0.11 20.07
C THR A 362 -10.03 0.57 19.27
N GLN A 363 -10.20 1.48 18.30
CA GLN A 363 -9.09 2.08 17.53
C GLN A 363 -8.13 2.85 18.43
N ALA A 364 -8.66 3.69 19.33
CA ALA A 364 -7.85 4.46 20.26
C ALA A 364 -7.04 3.54 21.19
N PHE A 365 -7.69 2.48 21.72
CA PHE A 365 -7.03 1.48 22.55
C PHE A 365 -5.94 0.71 21.79
N GLN A 366 -6.20 0.30 20.55
CA GLN A 366 -5.21 -0.37 19.70
C GLN A 366 -3.99 0.51 19.42
N LEU A 367 -4.20 1.78 19.08
CA LEU A 367 -3.11 2.74 18.85
C LEU A 367 -2.30 2.94 20.13
N TYR A 368 -2.95 3.19 21.27
CA TYR A 368 -2.26 3.28 22.56
C TYR A 368 -1.43 2.04 22.86
N PHE A 369 -1.96 0.86 22.58
CA PHE A 369 -1.28 -0.40 22.82
C PHE A 369 -0.01 -0.56 22.00
N ILE A 370 -0.12 -0.33 20.69
CA ILE A 370 0.98 -0.41 19.72
C ILE A 370 2.10 0.55 20.13
N PHE A 371 1.72 1.75 20.57
CA PHE A 371 2.63 2.87 20.65
C PHE A 371 3.20 3.13 22.05
N VAL A 372 2.45 2.86 23.12
CA VAL A 372 2.87 3.18 24.50
C VAL A 372 3.34 1.96 25.27
N LYS A 373 2.63 0.82 25.18
CA LYS A 373 2.78 -0.22 26.21
C LYS A 373 3.64 -1.44 25.86
N LYS A 374 3.92 -1.76 24.59
CA LYS A 374 4.86 -2.80 24.05
C LYS A 374 5.10 -4.14 24.82
N ARG A 375 4.39 -4.47 25.90
CA ARG A 375 4.73 -5.50 26.91
C ARG A 375 3.56 -6.38 27.35
N LEU A 376 2.38 -6.24 26.76
CA LEU A 376 1.26 -7.17 27.01
C LEU A 376 0.88 -7.84 25.67
N PRO A 377 0.07 -8.90 25.66
CA PRO A 377 -0.57 -9.36 24.45
C PRO A 377 -1.68 -8.37 24.02
N PRO A 378 -1.80 -7.99 22.74
CA PRO A 378 -2.87 -7.13 22.28
C PRO A 378 -4.21 -7.84 22.53
N VAL A 379 -5.11 -7.20 23.30
CA VAL A 379 -6.50 -7.67 23.38
C VAL A 379 -7.06 -7.57 21.97
N LYS A 380 -7.39 -8.73 21.39
CA LYS A 380 -7.84 -8.80 20.01
C LYS A 380 -9.13 -8.00 19.85
N SER A 381 -9.28 -7.26 18.76
CA SER A 381 -10.43 -6.37 18.58
C SER A 381 -11.77 -7.10 18.61
N TYR A 382 -11.81 -8.36 18.18
CA TYR A 382 -13.03 -9.18 18.27
C TYR A 382 -13.44 -9.54 19.72
N VAL A 383 -12.54 -9.36 20.70
CA VAL A 383 -12.85 -9.52 22.13
C VAL A 383 -13.18 -8.17 22.75
N PHE A 384 -12.38 -7.14 22.44
CA PHE A 384 -12.53 -5.81 23.02
C PHE A 384 -13.76 -5.07 22.51
N LEU A 385 -14.07 -5.18 21.21
CA LEU A 385 -15.21 -4.48 20.61
C LEU A 385 -16.55 -4.94 21.19
N PRO A 386 -16.85 -6.26 21.33
CA PRO A 386 -18.07 -6.70 22.02
C PRO A 386 -18.15 -6.22 23.47
N LEU A 387 -17.04 -6.25 24.22
CA LEU A 387 -16.97 -5.76 25.60
C LEU A 387 -17.39 -4.29 25.71
N VAL A 388 -16.88 -3.44 24.80
CA VAL A 388 -17.23 -2.01 24.76
C VAL A 388 -18.65 -1.78 24.24
N LEU A 389 -19.22 -2.73 23.50
CA LEU A 389 -20.59 -2.67 22.99
C LEU A 389 -21.65 -3.16 23.99
N LEU A 390 -21.26 -3.93 25.02
CA LEU A 390 -22.20 -4.51 26.00
C LEU A 390 -23.14 -3.49 26.66
N PRO A 391 -22.68 -2.29 27.10
CA PRO A 391 -23.58 -1.30 27.70
C PRO A 391 -24.70 -0.84 26.75
N TRP A 392 -24.41 -0.78 25.45
CA TRP A 392 -25.40 -0.45 24.42
C TRP A 392 -26.42 -1.57 24.23
N ILE A 393 -25.95 -2.81 24.15
CA ILE A 393 -26.83 -3.98 24.03
C ILE A 393 -27.73 -4.12 25.26
N PHE A 394 -27.17 -3.90 26.45
CA PHE A 394 -27.91 -3.95 27.70
C PHE A 394 -28.96 -2.84 27.80
N GLY A 395 -28.60 -1.60 27.46
CA GLY A 395 -29.54 -0.48 27.40
C GLY A 395 -30.69 -0.74 26.41
N ALA A 396 -30.36 -1.24 25.22
CA ALA A 396 -31.36 -1.65 24.23
C ALA A 396 -32.29 -2.75 24.75
N ALA A 397 -31.77 -3.75 25.46
CA ALA A 397 -32.58 -4.81 26.06
C ALA A 397 -33.54 -4.30 27.15
N ILE A 398 -33.10 -3.35 27.98
CA ILE A 398 -33.95 -2.72 29.02
C ILE A 398 -35.07 -1.93 28.37
N VAL A 399 -34.73 -1.07 27.40
CA VAL A 399 -35.73 -0.33 26.63
C VAL A 399 -36.69 -1.34 26.03
N GLN A 400 -36.17 -2.37 25.33
CA GLN A 400 -36.95 -3.41 24.67
C GLN A 400 -38.00 -4.05 25.60
N ALA A 401 -37.59 -4.38 26.83
CA ALA A 401 -38.44 -5.03 27.83
C ALA A 401 -39.53 -4.08 28.39
N LYS A 402 -39.23 -2.79 28.50
CA LYS A 402 -40.13 -1.80 29.12
C LYS A 402 -41.11 -1.16 28.14
N ARG A 403 -40.88 -1.26 26.83
CA ARG A 403 -41.76 -0.73 25.77
C ARG A 403 -42.22 0.71 26.00
N PRO A 404 -41.29 1.66 26.21
CA PRO A 404 -41.65 3.05 26.49
C PRO A 404 -42.00 3.89 25.24
N LEU A 405 -41.87 3.33 24.04
CA LEU A 405 -42.19 4.00 22.78
C LEU A 405 -43.69 3.96 22.51
N ASP A 406 -44.27 5.12 22.20
CA ASP A 406 -45.70 5.24 21.89
C ASP A 406 -46.05 4.84 20.44
N SER A 407 -47.33 4.96 20.09
CA SER A 407 -47.82 4.74 18.72
C SER A 407 -47.50 5.88 17.76
N GLN A 408 -46.54 6.75 18.08
CA GLN A 408 -45.89 7.71 17.17
C GLN A 408 -44.37 7.48 17.09
N CYS A 409 -43.83 6.48 17.80
CA CYS A 409 -42.39 6.20 17.96
C CYS A 409 -41.66 7.23 18.82
N HIS A 410 -42.40 7.95 19.65
CA HIS A 410 -41.84 8.95 20.52
C HIS A 410 -41.42 8.30 21.84
N MET A 411 -40.28 8.75 22.35
CA MET A 411 -39.71 8.26 23.59
C MET A 411 -39.82 9.36 24.64
N GLY A 412 -40.57 9.09 25.70
CA GLY A 412 -40.76 10.05 26.81
C GLY A 412 -39.43 10.54 27.39
N LEU A 413 -39.43 11.78 27.91
CA LEU A 413 -38.21 12.46 28.39
C LEU A 413 -37.44 11.65 29.43
N GLU A 414 -38.15 10.87 30.26
CA GLU A 414 -37.61 9.93 31.26
C GLU A 414 -36.69 8.84 30.68
N TRP A 415 -36.87 8.46 29.41
CA TRP A 415 -36.06 7.46 28.72
C TRP A 415 -35.05 8.09 27.75
N THR A 416 -35.38 9.23 27.16
CA THR A 416 -34.51 9.96 26.23
C THR A 416 -33.27 10.52 26.94
N LEU A 417 -33.41 11.03 28.17
CA LEU A 417 -32.29 11.57 28.94
C LEU A 417 -31.21 10.52 29.29
N PRO A 418 -31.56 9.31 29.79
CA PRO A 418 -30.59 8.23 29.99
C PRO A 418 -29.84 7.80 28.71
N VAL A 419 -30.54 7.70 27.57
CA VAL A 419 -29.93 7.30 26.28
C VAL A 419 -28.97 8.37 25.77
N ALA A 420 -29.34 9.64 25.88
CA ALA A 420 -28.45 10.77 25.58
C ALA A 420 -27.25 10.82 26.54
N GLY A 421 -27.46 10.51 27.83
CA GLY A 421 -26.41 10.42 28.83
C GLY A 421 -25.36 9.35 28.53
N LEU A 422 -25.78 8.17 28.04
CA LEU A 422 -24.86 7.10 27.62
C LEU A 422 -23.97 7.54 26.44
N ASN A 423 -24.53 8.25 25.46
CA ASN A 423 -23.77 8.84 24.37
C ASN A 423 -22.70 9.83 24.88
N ALA A 424 -23.11 10.75 25.75
CA ALA A 424 -22.22 11.75 26.33
C ALA A 424 -21.08 11.09 27.13
N LEU A 425 -21.37 10.02 27.88
CA LEU A 425 -20.37 9.27 28.63
C LEU A 425 -19.29 8.66 27.71
N TYR A 426 -19.68 8.08 26.57
CA TYR A 426 -18.74 7.52 25.59
C TYR A 426 -17.88 8.61 24.93
N VAL A 427 -18.46 9.77 24.61
CA VAL A 427 -17.72 10.93 24.10
C VAL A 427 -16.71 11.42 25.14
N LEU A 428 -17.12 11.59 26.40
CA LEU A 428 -16.25 12.02 27.49
C LEU A 428 -15.12 11.02 27.75
N ALA A 429 -15.41 9.72 27.72
CA ALA A 429 -14.40 8.67 27.86
C ALA A 429 -13.35 8.73 26.73
N LEU A 430 -13.78 8.95 25.47
CA LEU A 430 -12.88 9.14 24.33
C LEU A 430 -12.01 10.41 24.48
N LEU A 431 -12.61 11.54 24.89
CA LEU A 431 -11.88 12.79 25.13
C LEU A 431 -10.88 12.66 26.28
N ALA A 432 -11.26 12.00 27.38
CA ALA A 432 -10.38 11.76 28.52
C ALA A 432 -9.20 10.85 28.14
N PHE A 433 -9.48 9.75 27.43
CA PHE A 433 -8.45 8.81 26.96
C PHE A 433 -7.47 9.48 25.99
N THR A 434 -7.97 10.23 25.01
CA THR A 434 -7.12 10.95 24.05
C THR A 434 -6.31 12.07 24.70
N ARG A 435 -6.88 12.80 25.66
CA ARG A 435 -6.16 13.80 26.48
C ARG A 435 -5.08 13.16 27.35
N ALA A 436 -5.37 11.99 27.93
CA ALA A 436 -4.41 11.23 28.70
C ALA A 436 -3.21 10.78 27.86
N ILE A 437 -3.34 10.66 26.53
CA ILE A 437 -2.26 10.24 25.62
C ILE A 437 -1.59 11.42 24.91
N ARG A 438 -2.11 12.64 25.06
CA ARG A 438 -1.60 13.86 24.41
C ARG A 438 -0.14 14.19 24.76
N HIS A 439 0.35 13.74 25.91
CA HIS A 439 1.73 13.94 26.36
C HIS A 439 2.75 13.03 25.67
N VAL A 440 2.28 12.01 24.93
CA VAL A 440 3.18 11.15 24.17
C VAL A 440 3.45 11.84 22.84
N GLU A 441 4.67 12.32 22.67
CA GLU A 441 5.14 13.09 21.51
C GLU A 441 5.16 12.21 20.24
N PHE A 442 3.98 12.02 19.62
CA PHE A 442 3.84 11.23 18.40
C PHE A 442 3.96 12.10 17.15
N ARG A 443 4.91 11.70 16.29
CA ARG A 443 5.21 12.32 15.00
C ARG A 443 4.45 11.62 13.86
N PHE A 444 3.12 11.47 13.93
CA PHE A 444 2.37 10.70 12.92
C PHE A 444 0.94 11.23 12.59
N ASP A 445 0.57 11.10 11.31
CA ASP A 445 -0.72 11.50 10.74
C ASP A 445 -1.93 10.69 11.26
N GLU A 446 -1.69 9.46 11.74
CA GLU A 446 -2.74 8.50 12.12
C GLU A 446 -3.52 8.91 13.37
N LEU A 447 -2.83 9.50 14.36
CA LEU A 447 -3.47 10.04 15.56
C LEU A 447 -4.33 11.25 15.21
N ARG A 448 -3.86 12.11 14.29
CA ARG A 448 -4.61 13.26 13.78
C ARG A 448 -5.87 12.81 13.02
N ASP A 449 -5.78 11.74 12.23
CA ASP A 449 -6.92 11.17 11.52
C ASP A 449 -7.93 10.50 12.48
N LEU A 450 -7.45 9.84 13.54
CA LEU A 450 -8.32 9.36 14.63
C LEU A 450 -9.03 10.53 15.33
N TRP A 451 -8.32 11.62 15.64
CA TRP A 451 -8.90 12.81 16.25
C TRP A 451 -9.99 13.44 15.38
N LYS A 452 -9.72 13.62 14.07
CA LYS A 452 -10.73 14.07 13.11
C LYS A 452 -11.93 13.14 13.10
N GLY A 453 -11.69 11.82 13.13
CA GLY A 453 -12.74 10.81 13.19
C GLY A 453 -13.60 10.88 14.46
N ILE A 454 -12.98 11.04 15.64
CA ILE A 454 -13.68 11.19 16.92
C ILE A 454 -14.49 12.49 16.94
N LEU A 455 -13.89 13.60 16.48
CA LEU A 455 -14.55 14.90 16.43
C LEU A 455 -15.80 14.84 15.55
N VAL A 456 -15.67 14.32 14.33
CA VAL A 456 -16.81 14.17 13.41
C VAL A 456 -17.89 13.28 14.03
N SER A 457 -17.54 12.11 14.57
CA SER A 457 -18.52 11.21 15.21
C SER A 457 -19.22 11.86 16.41
N ALA A 458 -18.49 12.57 17.27
CA ALA A 458 -19.06 13.25 18.43
C ALA A 458 -19.97 14.43 18.04
N THR A 459 -19.57 15.21 17.02
CA THR A 459 -20.38 16.31 16.50
C THR A 459 -21.66 15.79 15.84
N SER A 460 -21.59 14.72 15.04
CA SER A 460 -22.79 14.10 14.45
C SER A 460 -23.75 13.55 15.50
N VAL A 461 -23.23 12.89 16.55
CA VAL A 461 -24.05 12.43 17.69
C VAL A 461 -24.71 13.60 18.40
N ALA A 462 -23.97 14.67 18.70
CA ALA A 462 -24.50 15.85 19.39
C ALA A 462 -25.59 16.55 18.58
N LEU A 463 -25.39 16.71 17.28
CA LEU A 463 -26.38 17.29 16.37
C LEU A 463 -27.64 16.43 16.27
N TRP A 464 -27.47 15.11 16.17
CA TRP A 464 -28.60 14.17 16.17
C TRP A 464 -29.39 14.24 17.49
N VAL A 465 -28.72 14.15 18.65
CA VAL A 465 -29.38 14.24 19.97
C VAL A 465 -30.12 15.56 20.11
N THR A 466 -29.49 16.68 19.73
CA THR A 466 -30.11 18.00 19.82
C THR A 466 -31.34 18.10 18.93
N SER A 467 -31.26 17.58 17.70
CA SER A 467 -32.38 17.60 16.75
C SER A 467 -33.50 16.67 17.17
N PHE A 468 -33.18 15.49 17.71
CA PHE A 468 -34.15 14.54 18.26
C PHE A 468 -34.89 15.14 19.45
N VAL A 469 -34.15 15.72 20.42
CA VAL A 469 -34.73 16.36 21.61
C VAL A 469 -35.59 17.58 21.22
N LEU A 470 -35.13 18.41 20.28
CA LEU A 470 -35.93 19.54 19.78
C LEU A 470 -37.21 19.06 19.08
N ASN A 471 -37.14 17.96 18.34
CA ASN A 471 -38.30 17.39 17.65
C ASN A 471 -39.31 16.76 18.63
N GLU A 472 -38.83 16.20 19.76
CA GLU A 472 -39.67 15.65 20.83
C GLU A 472 -40.32 16.72 21.72
N ILE A 473 -39.58 17.78 22.08
CA ILE A 473 -40.09 18.84 22.97
C ILE A 473 -41.09 19.76 22.25
N HIS A 474 -40.94 19.93 20.93
CA HIS A 474 -41.66 20.94 20.16
C HIS A 474 -42.43 20.32 18.98
N THR A 475 -43.37 19.42 19.28
CA THR A 475 -44.21 18.76 18.27
C THR A 475 -45.10 19.74 17.48
N ASP A 476 -45.50 20.86 18.10
CA ASP A 476 -46.50 21.80 17.54
C ASP A 476 -45.91 23.02 16.81
N THR A 477 -44.57 23.18 16.79
CA THR A 477 -43.92 24.38 16.21
C THR A 477 -43.19 24.07 14.91
N SER A 478 -43.87 24.35 13.79
CA SER A 478 -43.40 24.06 12.43
C SER A 478 -42.05 24.70 12.07
N TRP A 479 -41.74 25.90 12.58
CA TRP A 479 -40.47 26.59 12.28
C TRP A 479 -39.25 25.98 12.99
N LEU A 480 -39.44 25.42 14.19
CA LEU A 480 -38.40 24.69 14.92
C LEU A 480 -38.03 23.37 14.22
N GLN A 481 -39.02 22.69 13.64
CA GLN A 481 -38.77 21.55 12.76
C GLN A 481 -38.00 21.95 11.49
N VAL A 482 -38.34 23.08 10.86
CA VAL A 482 -37.64 23.54 9.65
C VAL A 482 -36.20 23.95 9.95
N THR A 483 -35.95 24.62 11.07
CA THR A 483 -34.60 25.04 11.49
C THR A 483 -33.73 23.86 11.92
N SER A 484 -34.25 22.88 12.67
CA SER A 484 -33.49 21.67 13.00
C SER A 484 -33.16 20.84 11.74
N ARG A 485 -34.11 20.74 10.80
CA ARG A 485 -33.91 20.09 9.50
C ARG A 485 -32.86 20.79 8.65
N PHE A 486 -32.83 22.13 8.65
CA PHE A 486 -31.85 22.93 7.89
C PHE A 486 -30.43 22.82 8.48
N VAL A 487 -30.30 22.87 9.82
CA VAL A 487 -29.01 22.73 10.50
C VAL A 487 -28.38 21.36 10.24
N LEU A 488 -29.17 20.28 10.23
CA LEU A 488 -28.71 18.92 9.92
C LEU A 488 -28.30 18.72 8.45
N LEU A 489 -28.93 19.43 7.51
CA LEU A 489 -28.65 19.31 6.07
C LEU A 489 -27.33 20.00 5.66
N VAL A 490 -26.87 20.96 6.45
CA VAL A 490 -25.64 21.75 6.19
C VAL A 490 -24.41 21.15 6.87
N THR A 491 -24.59 20.25 7.85
CA THR A 491 -23.51 19.76 8.72
C THR A 491 -23.12 18.28 8.50
N VAL A 492 -23.91 17.50 7.76
CA VAL A 492 -23.59 16.13 7.28
C VAL A 492 -22.99 16.21 5.89
#